data_AF-A0A534TPC3-F1
#
_entry.id   AF-A0A534TPC3-F1
#
_cell.length_a   1.000
_cell.length_b   1.000
_cell.length_c   1.000
_cell.angle_alpha   90.00
_cell.angle_beta   90.00
_cell.angle_gamma   90.00
#
_symmetry.space_group_name_H-M   'P 1'
#
loop_
_entity.id
_entity.type
_entity.pdbx_description
1 polymer ?
#
loop_
_entity_poly.entity_id
_entity_poly.type
_entity_poly.pdbx_seq_one_letter_code
_entity_poly.pdbx_strand_id
1 'polypeptide(L)'
;DGGMPGHRFIRRVHPRWRTPVWAIVVTSVLAVAICCYSAAYFVVTSISTITLYLAYALPVYLNWRNRRRGTGEHTSRENAPWTLGRWGATVNLVALVWIGVITVLFVLPPNELVLWTMLLVAAGLVLYWRFDARRRFKGPTPADEAELRRIEAVVLRGCA
;
A
#
# COMPACT_ATOMS: atom_id res chain seq x y z
N ASP A 1 5.15 -6.08 10.44
CA ASP A 1 4.78 -7.46 10.84
C ASP A 1 5.77 -8.55 10.43
N GLY A 2 7.09 -8.29 10.44
CA GLY A 2 8.10 -9.33 10.19
C GLY A 2 8.12 -9.92 8.77
N GLY A 3 7.16 -9.55 7.90
CA GLY A 3 7.01 -10.07 6.54
C GLY A 3 7.96 -9.50 5.49
N MET A 4 8.92 -8.65 5.88
CA MET A 4 9.94 -8.08 4.97
C MET A 4 11.33 -8.62 5.31
N PRO A 5 12.19 -8.87 4.30
CA PRO A 5 13.58 -9.24 4.55
C PRO A 5 14.29 -8.09 5.27
N GLY A 6 15.16 -8.40 6.24
CA GLY A 6 15.85 -7.37 7.02
C GLY A 6 14.97 -6.58 8.01
N HIS A 7 13.72 -6.97 8.26
CA HIS A 7 12.78 -6.25 9.14
C HIS A 7 13.35 -5.94 10.54
N ARG A 8 14.29 -6.74 11.05
CA ARG A 8 14.91 -6.54 12.38
C ARG A 8 15.71 -5.24 12.49
N PHE A 9 16.25 -4.74 11.37
CA PHE A 9 17.00 -3.49 11.31
C PHE A 9 16.07 -2.32 10.95
N ILE A 10 15.20 -2.52 9.97
CA ILE A 10 14.30 -1.48 9.43
C ILE A 10 13.20 -1.09 10.45
N ARG A 11 12.75 -2.04 11.30
CA ARG A 11 11.72 -1.79 12.32
C ARG A 11 12.23 -1.01 13.54
N ARG A 12 13.55 -0.81 13.69
CA ARG A 12 14.08 -0.13 14.88
C ARG A 12 13.71 1.35 14.87
N VAL A 13 12.88 1.73 15.83
CA VAL A 13 12.48 3.12 16.07
C VAL A 13 13.45 3.75 17.07
N HIS A 14 13.95 4.94 16.76
CA HIS A 14 14.86 5.65 17.66
C HIS A 14 14.09 6.18 18.88
N PRO A 15 14.57 5.98 20.12
CA PRO A 15 13.84 6.33 21.35
C PRO A 15 13.56 7.83 21.49
N ARG A 16 14.52 8.69 21.11
CA ARG A 16 14.38 10.15 21.18
C ARG A 16 13.43 10.77 20.15
N TRP A 17 13.51 10.33 18.89
CA TRP A 17 12.79 10.93 17.76
C TRP A 17 11.50 10.20 17.42
N ARG A 18 11.30 9.00 17.98
CA ARG A 18 10.18 8.08 17.69
C ARG A 18 9.99 7.78 16.20
N THR A 19 11.06 7.91 15.41
CA THR A 19 11.09 7.62 13.97
C THR A 19 12.03 6.47 13.61
N PRO A 20 11.75 5.70 12.54
CA PRO A 20 12.63 4.63 12.07
C PRO A 20 13.77 5.19 11.21
N VAL A 21 14.81 5.73 11.85
CA VAL A 21 15.93 6.42 11.19
C VAL A 21 16.61 5.56 10.12
N TRP A 22 16.87 4.29 10.41
CA TRP A 22 17.51 3.38 9.46
C TRP A 22 16.67 3.13 8.20
N ALA A 23 15.34 3.09 8.33
CA ALA A 23 14.46 2.95 7.18
C ALA A 23 14.58 4.17 6.26
N ILE A 24 14.58 5.38 6.85
CA ILE A 24 14.68 6.65 6.12
C ILE A 24 16.04 6.75 5.41
N VAL A 25 17.14 6.50 6.12
CA VAL A 25 18.48 6.61 5.52
C VAL A 25 18.66 5.63 4.36
N VAL A 26 18.23 4.38 4.52
CA VAL A 26 18.36 3.37 3.46
C VAL A 26 17.53 3.74 2.23
N THR A 27 16.28 4.17 2.40
CA THR A 27 15.44 4.55 1.25
C THR A 27 15.93 5.82 0.58
N SER A 28 16.37 6.83 1.34
CA SER A 28 16.91 8.08 0.79
C SER A 28 18.21 7.86 0.01
N VAL A 29 19.15 7.10 0.56
CA VAL A 29 20.43 6.80 -0.14
C VAL A 29 20.18 6.01 -1.42
N LEU A 30 19.30 5.00 -1.38
CA LEU A 30 18.95 4.21 -2.55
C LEU A 30 18.27 5.07 -3.63
N ALA A 31 17.34 5.95 -3.24
CA ALA A 31 16.68 6.86 -4.17
C ALA A 31 17.68 7.81 -4.85
N VAL A 32 18.60 8.42 -4.09
CA VAL A 32 19.64 9.30 -4.64
C VAL A 32 20.56 8.52 -5.59
N ALA A 33 21.04 7.35 -5.18
CA ALA A 33 21.93 6.52 -5.98
C ALA A 33 21.31 6.12 -7.33
N ILE A 34 20.02 5.78 -7.34
CA ILE A 34 19.29 5.44 -8.56
C ILE A 34 19.10 6.67 -9.46
N CYS A 35 18.79 7.84 -8.87
CA CYS A 35 18.57 9.08 -9.62
C CYS A 35 19.85 9.70 -10.20
N CYS A 36 21.04 9.32 -9.73
CA CYS A 36 22.31 9.76 -10.31
C CYS A 36 22.49 9.33 -11.78
N TYR A 37 21.73 8.36 -12.27
CA TYR A 37 21.75 7.92 -13.66
C TYR A 37 20.58 8.50 -14.46
N SER A 38 20.88 9.39 -15.42
CA SER A 38 19.87 10.17 -16.17
C SER A 38 18.85 9.30 -16.91
N ALA A 39 19.26 8.17 -17.49
CA ALA A 39 18.35 7.26 -18.17
C ALA A 39 17.49 6.42 -17.20
N ALA A 40 17.90 6.23 -15.94
CA ALA A 40 17.05 5.58 -14.93
C ALA A 40 15.96 6.52 -14.40
N TYR A 41 16.16 7.84 -14.44
CA TYR A 41 15.22 8.80 -13.84
C TYR A 41 13.78 8.64 -14.37
N PHE A 42 13.61 8.58 -15.69
CA PHE A 42 12.29 8.42 -16.31
C PHE A 42 11.66 7.05 -16.01
N VAL A 43 12.47 5.99 -15.99
CA VAL A 43 12.01 4.64 -15.69
C VAL A 43 11.53 4.54 -14.24
N VAL A 44 12.30 5.10 -13.30
CA VAL A 44 12.03 5.05 -11.86
C VAL A 44 10.81 5.88 -11.48
N THR A 45 10.66 7.06 -12.06
CA THR A 45 9.50 7.93 -11.83
C THR A 45 8.20 7.25 -12.28
N SER A 46 8.23 6.64 -13.47
CA SER A 46 7.08 5.90 -14.01
C SER A 46 6.73 4.68 -13.16
N ILE A 47 7.71 3.84 -12.80
CA ILE A 47 7.48 2.66 -11.95
C ILE A 47 6.96 3.06 -10.58
N SER A 48 7.51 4.11 -9.96
CA SER A 48 7.06 4.61 -8.65
C SER A 48 5.60 5.03 -8.70
N THR A 49 5.21 5.76 -9.75
CA THR A 49 3.83 6.21 -9.98
C THR A 49 2.89 5.03 -10.17
N ILE A 50 3.22 4.08 -11.07
CA ILE A 50 2.39 2.90 -11.32
C ILE A 50 2.27 2.04 -10.06
N THR A 51 3.38 1.80 -9.35
CA THR A 51 3.39 0.97 -8.13
C THR A 51 2.50 1.58 -7.04
N LEU A 52 2.56 2.90 -6.86
CA LEU A 52 1.69 3.62 -5.94
C LEU A 52 0.21 3.45 -6.33
N TYR A 53 -0.14 3.65 -7.61
CA TYR A 53 -1.50 3.48 -8.08
C TYR A 53 -2.03 2.06 -7.89
N LEU A 54 -1.20 1.04 -8.15
CA LEU A 54 -1.55 -0.36 -7.88
C LEU A 54 -1.70 -0.65 -6.38
N ALA A 55 -0.85 -0.05 -5.54
CA ALA A 55 -0.98 -0.15 -4.09
C ALA A 55 -2.31 0.44 -3.59
N TYR A 56 -2.81 1.52 -4.22
CA TYR A 56 -4.14 2.08 -3.96
C TYR A 56 -5.29 1.30 -4.60
N ALA A 57 -5.05 0.61 -5.73
CA ALA A 57 -6.07 -0.21 -6.36
C ALA A 57 -6.59 -1.29 -5.41
N LEU A 58 -5.71 -1.90 -4.60
CA LEU A 58 -6.06 -2.94 -3.66
C LEU A 58 -7.08 -2.50 -2.59
N PRO A 59 -6.82 -1.47 -1.75
CA PRO A 59 -7.79 -1.00 -0.76
C PRO A 59 -9.06 -0.43 -1.41
N VAL A 60 -8.98 0.23 -2.56
CA VAL A 60 -10.16 0.73 -3.29
C VAL A 60 -11.04 -0.43 -3.77
N TYR A 61 -10.42 -1.48 -4.33
CA TYR A 61 -11.10 -2.69 -4.75
C TYR A 61 -11.73 -3.43 -3.57
N LEU A 62 -11.01 -3.57 -2.45
CA LEU A 62 -11.53 -4.18 -1.23
C LEU A 62 -12.72 -3.40 -0.68
N ASN A 63 -12.63 -2.06 -0.62
CA ASN A 63 -13.75 -1.20 -0.21
C ASN A 63 -14.97 -1.36 -1.14
N TRP A 64 -14.76 -1.37 -2.46
CA TRP A 64 -15.84 -1.61 -3.43
C TRP A 64 -16.47 -2.99 -3.29
N ARG A 65 -15.65 -4.04 -3.11
CA ARG A 65 -16.12 -5.42 -2.91
C ARG A 65 -16.90 -5.56 -1.60
N ASN A 66 -16.40 -4.99 -0.51
CA ASN A 66 -17.06 -5.03 0.80
C ASN A 66 -18.41 -4.30 0.76
N ARG A 67 -18.46 -3.13 0.12
CA ARG A 67 -19.71 -2.39 -0.13
C ARG A 67 -20.71 -3.19 -0.96
N ARG A 68 -20.25 -3.86 -2.02
CA ARG A 68 -21.14 -4.70 -2.85
C ARG A 68 -21.67 -5.93 -2.12
N ARG A 69 -20.88 -6.52 -1.23
CA ARG A 69 -21.27 -7.71 -0.47
C ARG A 69 -22.02 -7.39 0.82
N GLY A 70 -22.05 -6.13 1.25
CA GLY A 70 -22.59 -5.74 2.55
C GLY A 70 -21.78 -6.28 3.74
N THR A 71 -20.61 -6.85 3.48
CA THR A 71 -19.76 -7.52 4.47
C THR A 71 -18.45 -6.74 4.62
N GLY A 72 -18.23 -6.14 5.78
CA GLY A 72 -16.97 -5.46 6.11
C GLY A 72 -17.12 -4.37 7.16
N GLU A 73 -16.04 -4.14 7.89
CA GLU A 73 -15.91 -3.01 8.82
C GLU A 73 -16.08 -1.69 8.04
N HIS A 74 -16.83 -0.73 8.59
CA HIS A 74 -17.13 0.57 7.97
C HIS A 74 -17.90 0.55 6.63
N THR A 75 -18.64 -0.53 6.32
CA THR A 75 -19.50 -0.59 5.12
C THR A 75 -20.87 0.07 5.29
N SER A 76 -21.44 0.03 6.51
CA SER A 76 -22.72 0.65 6.85
C SER A 76 -22.55 2.03 7.48
N ARG A 77 -23.59 2.87 7.40
CA ARG A 77 -23.65 4.20 8.03
C ARG A 77 -23.41 4.16 9.55
N GLU A 78 -23.77 3.05 10.17
CA GLU A 78 -23.66 2.81 11.61
C GLU A 78 -22.21 2.54 12.06
N ASN A 79 -21.39 1.96 11.18
CA ASN A 79 -20.04 1.54 11.50
C ASN A 79 -18.95 2.46 10.93
N ALA A 80 -19.28 3.43 10.08
CA ALA A 80 -18.31 4.31 9.43
C ALA A 80 -18.43 5.75 9.97
N PRO A 81 -17.33 6.36 10.46
CA PRO A 81 -17.33 7.77 10.90
C PRO A 81 -17.78 8.74 9.80
N TRP A 82 -17.56 8.38 8.54
CA TRP A 82 -17.97 9.16 7.38
C TRP A 82 -18.41 8.26 6.22
N THR A 83 -19.47 8.68 5.52
CA THR A 83 -20.00 7.95 4.36
C THR A 83 -20.46 8.89 3.25
N LEU A 84 -20.01 8.61 2.04
CA LEU A 84 -20.46 9.26 0.82
C LEU A 84 -21.79 8.66 0.27
N GLY A 85 -22.48 7.83 1.07
CA GLY A 85 -23.73 7.18 0.71
C GLY A 85 -23.64 6.35 -0.56
N ARG A 86 -24.64 6.51 -1.45
CA ARG A 86 -24.75 5.79 -2.74
C ARG A 86 -23.60 6.08 -3.73
N TRP A 87 -22.97 7.24 -3.63
CA TRP A 87 -21.91 7.65 -4.56
C TRP A 87 -20.58 6.96 -4.31
N GLY A 88 -20.36 6.41 -3.11
CA GLY A 88 -19.10 5.75 -2.77
C GLY A 88 -18.76 4.56 -3.66
N ALA A 89 -19.76 3.77 -4.09
CA ALA A 89 -19.53 2.64 -4.99
C ALA A 89 -19.15 3.09 -6.42
N THR A 90 -19.79 4.15 -6.92
CA THR A 90 -19.49 4.74 -8.23
C THR A 90 -18.10 5.36 -8.25
N VAL A 91 -17.74 6.14 -7.23
CA VAL A 91 -16.41 6.76 -7.11
C VAL A 91 -15.32 5.70 -7.06
N ASN A 92 -15.51 4.62 -6.30
CA ASN A 92 -14.55 3.51 -6.28
C ASN A 92 -14.38 2.86 -7.66
N LEU A 93 -15.47 2.66 -8.40
CA LEU A 93 -15.41 2.09 -9.75
C LEU A 93 -14.66 3.02 -10.71
N VAL A 94 -14.98 4.31 -10.70
CA VAL A 94 -14.29 5.32 -11.50
C VAL A 94 -12.79 5.37 -11.15
N ALA A 95 -12.45 5.29 -9.87
CA ALA A 95 -11.06 5.25 -9.42
C ALA A 95 -10.31 4.02 -9.94
N LEU A 96 -10.93 2.83 -9.91
CA LEU A 96 -10.32 1.60 -10.46
C LEU A 96 -10.12 1.69 -11.98
N VAL A 97 -11.10 2.21 -12.71
CA VAL A 97 -10.99 2.44 -14.16
C VAL A 97 -9.86 3.43 -14.44
N TRP A 98 -9.79 4.53 -13.69
CA TRP A 98 -8.75 5.54 -13.83
C TRP A 98 -7.35 5.01 -13.57
N ILE A 99 -7.18 4.16 -12.54
CA ILE A 99 -5.91 3.46 -12.28
C ILE A 99 -5.52 2.60 -13.48
N GLY A 100 -6.48 1.89 -14.08
CA GLY A 100 -6.24 1.13 -15.31
C GLY A 100 -5.77 2.00 -16.47
N VAL A 101 -6.44 3.13 -16.70
CA VAL A 101 -6.10 4.09 -17.76
C VAL A 101 -4.68 4.64 -17.57
N ILE A 102 -4.35 5.12 -16.37
CA ILE A 102 -3.01 5.64 -16.06
C ILE A 102 -1.96 4.54 -16.24
N THR A 103 -2.21 3.32 -15.79
CA THR A 103 -1.25 2.21 -15.91
C THR A 103 -0.91 1.94 -17.39
N VAL A 104 -1.92 1.94 -18.27
CA VAL A 104 -1.70 1.76 -19.72
C VAL A 104 -0.95 2.95 -20.32
N LEU A 105 -1.30 4.18 -19.92
CA LEU A 105 -0.68 5.39 -20.44
C LEU A 105 0.83 5.44 -20.16
N PHE A 106 1.26 5.07 -18.94
CA PHE A 106 2.68 5.08 -18.57
C PHE A 106 3.50 3.92 -19.17
N VAL A 107 2.84 2.88 -19.69
CA VAL A 107 3.48 1.72 -20.35
C VAL A 107 3.60 1.93 -21.87
N LEU A 108 2.91 2.93 -22.42
CA LEU A 108 2.88 3.18 -23.86
C LEU A 108 4.29 3.55 -24.40
N PRO A 109 4.66 3.12 -25.62
CA PRO A 109 5.90 3.51 -26.27
C PRO A 109 6.11 5.03 -26.24
N PRO A 110 7.33 5.53 -25.95
CA PRO A 110 8.64 4.85 -25.93
C PRO A 110 9.05 4.20 -24.59
N ASN A 111 8.13 3.98 -23.64
CA ASN A 111 8.47 3.51 -22.27
C ASN A 111 8.54 1.98 -22.12
N GLU A 112 9.06 1.25 -23.11
CA GLU A 112 9.12 -0.22 -23.07
C GLU A 112 9.95 -0.78 -21.90
N LEU A 113 11.00 -0.06 -21.48
CA LEU A 113 11.82 -0.39 -20.31
C LEU A 113 11.00 -0.42 -19.00
N VAL A 114 9.98 0.43 -18.89
CA VAL A 114 9.09 0.49 -17.71
C VAL A 114 8.30 -0.80 -17.59
N LEU A 115 7.77 -1.31 -18.72
CA LEU A 115 6.99 -2.54 -18.75
C LEU A 115 7.83 -3.74 -18.28
N TRP A 116 9.01 -3.93 -18.86
CA TRP A 116 9.89 -5.05 -18.51
C TRP A 116 10.35 -5.00 -17.06
N THR A 117 10.74 -3.83 -16.58
CA THR A 117 11.17 -3.65 -15.19
C THR A 117 10.01 -3.91 -14.22
N MET A 118 8.82 -3.44 -14.55
CA MET A 118 7.62 -3.68 -13.74
C MET A 118 7.25 -5.17 -13.69
N LEU A 119 7.28 -5.87 -14.83
CA LEU A 119 7.03 -7.31 -14.88
C LEU A 119 8.07 -8.09 -14.07
N LEU A 120 9.35 -7.69 -14.14
CA LEU A 120 10.43 -8.30 -13.36
C LEU A 120 10.22 -8.10 -11.85
N VAL A 121 9.89 -6.88 -11.43
CA VAL A 121 9.59 -6.56 -10.02
C VAL A 121 8.35 -7.32 -9.55
N ALA A 122 7.28 -7.34 -10.35
CA ALA A 122 6.06 -8.07 -10.03
C ALA A 122 6.32 -9.58 -9.92
N ALA A 123 7.06 -10.17 -10.86
CA ALA A 123 7.48 -11.57 -10.80
C ALA A 123 8.32 -11.84 -9.55
N GLY A 124 9.30 -10.98 -9.24
CA GLY A 124 10.13 -11.08 -8.03
C GLY A 124 9.29 -11.04 -6.76
N LEU A 125 8.30 -10.15 -6.67
CA LEU A 125 7.37 -10.06 -5.55
C LEU A 125 6.46 -11.30 -5.44
N VAL A 126 5.97 -11.83 -6.57
CA VAL A 126 5.15 -13.05 -6.60
C VAL A 126 5.97 -14.26 -6.18
N LEU A 127 7.20 -14.39 -6.66
CA LEU A 127 8.15 -15.41 -6.22
C LEU A 127 8.41 -15.27 -4.71
N TYR A 128 8.79 -14.08 -4.25
CA TYR A 128 9.02 -13.81 -2.83
C TYR A 128 7.81 -14.19 -1.97
N TRP A 129 6.61 -13.83 -2.41
CA TRP A 129 5.36 -14.19 -1.76
C TRP A 129 5.15 -15.70 -1.72
N ARG A 130 5.36 -16.39 -2.85
CA ARG A 130 5.15 -17.83 -3.00
C ARG A 130 6.14 -18.67 -2.18
N PHE A 131 7.37 -18.20 -2.04
CA PHE A 131 8.44 -18.95 -1.38
C PHE A 131 8.56 -18.63 0.11
N ASP A 132 8.55 -17.35 0.52
CA ASP A 132 8.89 -16.95 1.90
C ASP A 132 7.76 -16.18 2.59
N ALA A 133 7.22 -15.14 1.97
CA ALA A 133 6.35 -14.20 2.67
C ALA A 133 5.04 -14.85 3.15
N ARG A 134 4.43 -15.75 2.35
CA ARG A 134 3.20 -16.47 2.73
C ARG A 134 3.35 -17.36 3.98
N ARG A 135 4.58 -17.74 4.32
CA ARG A 135 4.87 -18.60 5.49
C ARG A 135 5.10 -17.77 6.76
N ARG A 136 5.58 -16.54 6.62
CA ARG A 136 5.92 -15.65 7.74
C ARG A 136 4.82 -14.67 8.10
N PHE A 137 3.93 -14.36 7.16
CA PHE A 137 2.84 -13.42 7.37
C PHE A 137 1.73 -14.06 8.21
N LYS A 138 1.63 -13.62 9.47
CA LYS A 138 0.45 -13.86 10.31
C LYS A 138 -0.44 -12.62 10.17
N GLY A 139 -1.65 -12.80 9.64
CA GLY A 139 -2.65 -11.74 9.60
C GLY A 139 -3.10 -11.34 11.02
N PRO A 140 -3.75 -10.17 11.18
CA PRO A 140 -4.31 -9.76 12.46
C PRO A 140 -5.33 -10.80 12.95
N THR A 141 -5.22 -11.16 14.23
CA THR A 141 -6.14 -12.08 14.89
C THR A 141 -7.36 -11.29 15.37
N PRO A 142 -8.58 -11.86 15.44
CA PRO A 142 -9.74 -11.16 15.96
C PRO A 142 -9.56 -10.58 17.38
N ALA A 143 -8.65 -11.16 18.17
CA ALA A 143 -8.27 -10.64 19.48
C ALA A 143 -7.47 -9.33 19.39
N ASP A 144 -6.55 -9.22 18.42
CA ASP A 144 -5.76 -8.00 18.20
C ASP A 144 -6.66 -6.85 17.75
N GLU A 145 -7.64 -7.13 16.89
CA GLU A 145 -8.63 -6.15 16.43
C GLU A 145 -9.49 -5.63 17.60
N ALA A 146 -9.90 -6.51 18.51
CA ALA A 146 -10.66 -6.12 19.69
C ALA A 146 -9.85 -5.21 20.63
N GLU A 147 -8.54 -5.44 20.77
CA GLU A 147 -7.66 -4.62 21.58
C GLU A 147 -7.43 -3.23 20.96
N LEU A 148 -7.23 -3.15 19.64
CA LEU A 148 -7.18 -1.87 18.93
C LEU A 148 -8.45 -1.04 19.14
N ARG A 149 -9.63 -1.66 19.05
CA ARG A 149 -10.91 -0.96 19.31
C ARG A 149 -11.01 -0.41 20.73
N ARG A 150 -10.47 -1.12 21.73
CA ARG A 150 -10.42 -0.61 23.11
C ARG A 150 -9.54 0.63 23.21
N ILE A 151 -8.36 0.60 22.58
CA ILE A 151 -7.44 1.75 22.57
C ILE A 151 -8.10 2.94 21.87
N GLU A 152 -8.74 2.73 20.72
CA GLU A 152 -9.45 3.78 19.98
C GLU A 152 -10.58 4.40 20.81
N ALA A 153 -11.39 3.57 21.48
CA ALA A 153 -12.45 4.05 22.36
C ALA A 153 -11.92 4.88 23.54
N VAL A 154 -10.75 4.54 24.09
CA VAL A 154 -10.08 5.30 25.15
C VAL A 154 -9.58 6.64 24.63
N VAL A 155 -8.95 6.67 23.45
CA VAL A 155 -8.45 7.90 22.83
C VAL A 155 -9.59 8.86 22.49
N LEU A 156 -10.66 8.36 21.87
CA LEU A 156 -11.83 9.18 21.52
C LEU A 156 -12.52 9.77 22.75
N ARG A 157 -12.58 9.03 23.86
CA ARG A 157 -13.11 9.54 25.14
C ARG A 157 -12.21 10.56 25.83
N GLY A 158 -10.89 10.51 25.60
CA GLY A 158 -9.93 11.47 26.17
C GLY A 158 -9.84 12.79 25.39
N CYS A 159 -10.34 12.84 24.15
CA CYS A 159 -10.38 14.03 23.31
C CYS A 159 -11.74 14.76 23.32
N ALA A 160 -12.76 14.20 23.97
CA ALA A 160 -14.08 14.80 24.15
C ALA A 160 -14.21 15.44 25.54
#